data_AF-A0A952YAT4-F1
#
_entry.id   AF-A0A952YAT4-F1
#
_cell.length_a   1.000
_cell.length_b   1.000
_cell.length_c   1.000
_cell.angle_alpha   90.00
_cell.angle_beta   90.00
_cell.angle_gamma   90.00
#
_symmetry.space_group_name_H-M   'P 1'
#
loop_
_entity.id
_entity.type
_entity.pdbx_description
1 polymer ?
#
loop_
_entity_poly.entity_id
_entity_poly.type
_entity_poly.pdbx_seq_one_letter_code
_entity_poly.pdbx_strand_id
1 'polypeptide(L)' 'MSTSPFQRIGVVGSGAMGRGIAQLFAQSGGAVRLYDSNPAALDSAIA' A
#
# COMPACT_ATOMS: atom_id res chain seq x y z
N MET A 1 0.53 22.43 10.61
CA MET A 1 0.28 21.40 9.58
C MET A 1 1.61 20.72 9.28
N SER A 2 1.79 19.48 9.72
CA SER A 2 3.03 18.74 9.43
C SER A 2 3.05 18.38 7.96
N THR A 3 3.98 18.95 7.20
CA THR A 3 4.32 18.51 5.85
C THR A 3 5.01 17.16 5.94
N SER A 4 4.23 16.07 5.88
CA SER A 4 4.80 14.73 5.74
C SER A 4 5.72 14.71 4.51
N PRO A 5 7.04 14.47 4.65
CA PRO A 5 7.98 14.56 3.53
C PRO A 5 7.71 13.48 2.46
N PHE A 6 6.93 12.46 2.79
CA PHE A 6 6.61 11.35 1.91
C PHE A 6 5.15 11.43 1.48
N GLN A 7 4.93 11.89 0.24
CA GLN A 7 3.59 11.94 -0.37
C GLN A 7 3.14 10.59 -0.93
N ARG A 8 4.07 9.67 -1.19
CA ARG A 8 3.79 8.38 -1.81
C ARG A 8 4.73 7.30 -1.31
N ILE A 9 4.20 6.10 -1.09
CA ILE A 9 4.99 4.89 -0.83
C ILE A 9 4.76 3.81 -1.88
N GLY A 10 5.74 2.92 -2.02
CA GLY A 10 5.63 1.68 -2.77
C GLY A 10 5.69 0.49 -1.82
N VAL A 11 4.77 -0.47 -1.99
CA VAL A 11 4.75 -1.73 -1.25
C VAL A 11 4.94 -2.87 -2.25
N VAL A 12 5.99 -3.67 -2.04
CA VAL A 12 6.30 -4.85 -2.86
C VAL A 12 5.92 -6.10 -2.06
N GLY A 13 4.95 -6.84 -2.57
CA GLY A 13 4.26 -7.94 -1.89
C GLY A 13 2.90 -7.48 -1.34
N SER A 14 1.82 -8.15 -1.75
CA SER A 14 0.44 -7.90 -1.34
C SER A 14 -0.14 -8.98 -0.43
N GLY A 15 0.72 -9.80 0.19
CA GLY A 15 0.36 -10.76 1.23
C GLY A 15 -0.13 -10.10 2.53
N ALA A 16 -0.27 -10.90 3.60
CA ALA A 16 -0.94 -10.49 4.83
C ALA A 16 -0.42 -9.17 5.45
N MET A 17 0.91 -8.99 5.50
CA MET A 17 1.54 -7.77 6.02
C MET A 17 1.51 -6.61 5.01
N GLY A 18 1.76 -6.89 3.73
CA GLY A 18 1.86 -5.87 2.68
C GLY A 18 0.57 -5.07 2.50
N ARG A 19 -0.58 -5.77 2.48
CA ARG A 19 -1.91 -5.11 2.46
C ARG A 19 -2.14 -4.22 3.69
N GLY A 20 -1.72 -4.65 4.88
CA GLY A 20 -1.88 -3.87 6.12
C GLY A 20 -1.05 -2.59 6.11
N ILE A 21 0.20 -2.66 5.62
CA ILE A 21 1.08 -1.50 5.45
C ILE A 21 0.46 -0.52 4.43
N ALA A 22 0.01 -1.03 3.29
CA ALA A 22 -0.65 -0.24 2.26
C ALA A 22 -1.90 0.47 2.80
N GLN A 23 -2.74 -0.25 3.54
CA GLN A 23 -3.97 0.27 4.12
C GLN A 23 -3.68 1.37 5.16
N LEU A 24 -2.67 1.19 6.02
CA LEU A 24 -2.29 2.18 7.04
C LEU A 24 -1.86 3.51 6.41
N PHE A 25 -1.01 3.45 5.38
CA PHE A 25 -0.54 4.65 4.68
C PHE A 25 -1.65 5.34 3.88
N ALA A 26 -2.50 4.56 3.21
CA ALA A 26 -3.65 5.09 2.48
C ALA A 26 -4.63 5.82 3.42
N GLN A 27 -4.93 5.23 4.58
CA GLN A 27 -5.77 5.87 5.61
C GLN A 27 -5.13 7.11 6.24
N SER A 28 -3.80 7.18 6.26
CA SER A 28 -3.06 8.35 6.73
C SER A 28 -3.02 9.50 5.71
N GLY A 29 -3.67 9.34 4.54
CA GLY A 29 -3.72 10.34 3.48
C GLY A 29 -2.53 10.31 2.50
N GLY A 30 -1.67 9.28 2.58
CA GLY A 30 -0.56 9.08 1.65
C GLY A 30 -0.98 8.28 0.41
N ALA A 31 -0.39 8.56 -0.74
CA ALA A 31 -0.59 7.74 -1.94
C ALA A 31 0.18 6.42 -1.82
N VAL A 32 -0.41 5.31 -2.29
CA VAL A 32 0.21 3.99 -2.23
C VAL A 32 0.26 3.36 -3.62
N ARG A 33 1.41 2.77 -3.97
CA ARG A 33 1.54 1.84 -5.09
C ARG A 33 1.81 0.45 -4.52
N LEU A 34 0.90 -0.48 -4.78
CA LEU A 34 1.05 -1.88 -4.40
C LEU A 34 1.48 -2.67 -5.64
N TYR A 35 2.52 -3.49 -5.49
CA TYR A 35 3.00 -4.40 -6.52
C TYR A 35 3.09 -5.80 -5.93
N ASP A 36 2.65 -6.79 -6.70
CA ASP A 36 2.92 -8.20 -6.44
C ASP A 36 3.19 -8.89 -7.78
N SER A 37 4.06 -9.90 -7.78
CA SER A 37 4.30 -10.70 -8.99
C SER A 37 3.14 -11.64 -9.30
N ASN A 38 2.30 -11.94 -8.30
CA ASN A 38 1.08 -12.72 -8.45
C ASN A 38 -0.14 -11.80 -8.60
N PRO A 39 -0.78 -11.73 -9.79
CA PRO A 39 -1.95 -10.88 -10.00
C PRO A 39 -3.12 -11.22 -9.08
N ALA A 40 -3.33 -12.50 -8.75
CA ALA A 40 -4.40 -12.91 -7.84
C ALA A 40 -4.19 -12.40 -6.40
N ALA A 41 -2.93 -12.25 -5.98
CA ALA A 41 -2.61 -11.65 -4.69
C ALA A 41 -2.87 -10.14 -4.69
N LEU A 42 -2.71 -9.47 -5.83
CA LEU A 42 -3.02 -8.06 -5.97
C LEU A 42 -4.54 -7.83 -5.91
N ASP A 43 -5.32 -8.64 -6.64
CA ASP A 43 -6.79 -8.59 -6.61
C ASP A 43 -7.33 -8.80 -5.21
N SER A 44 -6.78 -9.79 -4.47
CA SER A 44 -7.17 -10.08 -3.09
C SER A 44 -6.81 -8.97 -2.10
N ALA A 45 -5.89 -8.06 -2.45
CA ALA A 45 -5.43 -6.99 -1.57
C ALA A 45 -6.17 -5.65 -1.79
N ILE A 46 -6.92 -5.54 -2.90
CA ILE A 46 -7.72 -4.34 -3.24
C ILE A 46 -9.23 -4.56 -3.09
N ALA A 47 -9.69 -5.82 -2.98
CA ALA A 47 -11.07 -6.20 -2.70
C ALA A 47 -11.46 -5.86 -1.24
#